data_AF-A0A271KEY1-F1
#
_entry.id   AF-A0A271KEY1-F1
#
_cell.length_a   1.000
_cell.length_b   1.000
_cell.length_c   1.000
_cell.angle_alpha   90.00
_cell.angle_beta   90.00
_cell.angle_gamma   90.00
#
_symmetry.space_group_name_H-M   'P 1'
#
loop_
_entity.id
_entity.type
_entity.pdbx_description
1 polymer ?
#
loop_
_entity_poly.entity_id
_entity_poly.type
_entity_poly.pdbx_seq_one_letter_code
_entity_poly.pdbx_strand_id
1 'polypeptide(L)' 'MTSHDAKLIREHITSLQGWISHWQDDAFCRLIPTESSLIIAKAHAESALTLLDRMETEQKETA' A
#
# COMPACT_ATOMS: atom_id res chain seq x y z
N MET A 1 -19.76 -4.63 0.72
CA MET A 1 -18.70 -3.65 0.99
C MET A 1 -17.31 -4.27 0.79
N THR A 2 -17.07 -5.43 1.39
CA THR A 2 -15.83 -6.24 1.29
C THR A 2 -15.15 -6.34 -0.09
N SER A 3 -15.90 -6.52 -1.18
CA SER A 3 -15.30 -6.63 -2.53
C SER A 3 -14.71 -5.32 -3.06
N HIS A 4 -15.23 -4.16 -2.65
CA HIS A 4 -14.68 -2.87 -3.03
C HIS A 4 -13.38 -2.60 -2.26
N ASP A 5 -13.39 -2.88 -0.96
CA ASP A 5 -12.23 -2.70 -0.08
C ASP A 5 -11.07 -3.61 -0.46
N ALA A 6 -11.35 -4.87 -0.77
CA ALA A 6 -10.34 -5.80 -1.28
C ALA A 6 -9.70 -5.31 -2.59
N LYS A 7 -10.46 -4.61 -3.45
CA LYS A 7 -9.93 -4.00 -4.67
C LYS A 7 -9.02 -2.82 -4.35
N LEU A 8 -9.44 -1.93 -3.45
CA LEU A 8 -8.64 -0.79 -3.02
C LEU A 8 -7.34 -1.22 -2.33
N ILE A 9 -7.39 -2.22 -1.45
CA ILE A 9 -6.21 -2.81 -0.81
C ILE A 9 -5.23 -3.31 -1.88
N ARG A 10 -5.73 -4.03 -2.89
CA ARG A 10 -4.89 -4.50 -4.01
C ARG A 10 -4.25 -3.34 -4.76
N GLU A 11 -4.99 -2.26 -5.03
CA GLU A 11 -4.47 -1.06 -5.69
C GLU A 11 -3.34 -0.43 -4.87
N HIS A 12 -3.52 -0.25 -3.55
CA HIS A 12 -2.47 0.27 -2.67
C HIS A 12 -1.23 -0.62 -2.62
N ILE A 13 -1.39 -1.94 -2.52
CA ILE A 13 -0.28 -2.90 -2.54
C ILE A 13 0.45 -2.88 -3.89
N THR A 14 -0.28 -2.77 -5.00
CA THR A 14 0.31 -2.69 -6.35
C THR A 14 1.16 -1.43 -6.49
N SER A 15 0.66 -0.28 -6.02
CA SER A 15 1.43 0.97 -6.02
C SER A 15 2.70 0.87 -5.16
N LEU A 16 2.63 0.23 -4.00
CA LEU A 16 3.78 -0.06 -3.14
C LEU A 16 4.85 -0.90 -3.85
N GLN A 17 4.42 -1.95 -4.56
CA GLN A 17 5.34 -2.77 -5.36
C GLN A 17 6.05 -1.93 -6.44
N GLY A 18 5.32 -1.05 -7.11
CA GLY A 18 5.90 -0.12 -8.08
C GLY A 18 6.98 0.78 -7.48
N TRP A 19 6.72 1.37 -6.30
CA TRP A 19 7.72 2.19 -5.61
C TRP A 19 8.96 1.39 -5.20
N ILE A 20 8.79 0.16 -4.70
CA ILE A 20 9.91 -0.71 -4.35
C ILE A 20 10.75 -1.05 -5.58
N SER A 21 10.13 -1.35 -6.72
CA SER A 21 10.85 -1.59 -7.97
C SER A 21 11.63 -0.35 -8.42
N HIS A 22 11.04 0.85 -8.34
CA HIS A 22 11.76 2.08 -8.64
C HIS A 22 12.97 2.29 -7.73
N TRP A 23 12.86 1.99 -6.44
CA TRP A 23 14.01 2.11 -5.52
C TRP A 23 15.08 1.06 -5.76
N GLN A 24 14.73 -0.12 -6.27
CA GLN A 24 15.69 -1.13 -6.70
C GLN A 24 16.49 -0.64 -7.92
N ASP A 25 15.82 0.00 -8.87
CA ASP A 25 16.47 0.64 -10.03
C ASP A 25 17.36 1.81 -9.59
N ASP A 26 16.89 2.65 -8.66
CA ASP A 26 17.68 3.72 -8.05
C ASP A 26 18.94 3.16 -7.38
N ALA A 27 18.81 2.11 -6.57
CA ALA A 27 19.93 1.48 -5.89
C ALA A 27 20.95 0.90 -6.88
N PHE A 28 20.49 0.28 -7.97
CA PHE A 28 21.35 -0.18 -9.06
C PHE A 28 22.14 0.97 -9.70
N CYS A 29 21.50 2.13 -9.86
CA CYS A 29 22.10 3.37 -10.36
C CYS A 29 22.89 4.16 -9.31
N ARG A 30 22.99 3.67 -8.05
CA ARG A 30 23.57 4.38 -6.89
C ARG A 30 22.87 5.70 -6.55
N LEU A 31 21.59 5.80 -6.85
CA LEU A 31 20.70 6.88 -6.44
C LEU A 31 20.07 6.54 -5.09
N ILE A 32 19.60 7.58 -4.39
CA ILE A 32 18.88 7.45 -3.12
C ILE A 32 17.40 7.77 -3.40
N PRO A 33 16.46 6.93 -2.94
CA PRO A 33 15.04 7.25 -2.99
C PRO A 33 14.74 8.65 -2.47
N THR A 34 13.87 9.37 -3.17
CA THR A 34 13.44 10.70 -2.70
C THR A 34 12.56 10.55 -1.45
N GLU A 35 12.66 11.52 -0.55
CA GLU A 35 11.81 11.57 0.65
C GLU A 35 10.31 11.55 0.28
N SER A 36 9.93 12.24 -0.80
CA SER A 36 8.55 12.22 -1.29
C SER A 36 8.10 10.83 -1.73
N SER A 37 8.95 10.06 -2.43
CA SER A 37 8.61 8.68 -2.81
C SER A 37 8.40 7.78 -1.60
N LEU A 38 9.23 7.93 -0.55
CA LEU A 38 9.10 7.20 0.71
C LEU A 38 7.79 7.55 1.44
N ILE A 39 7.43 8.84 1.50
CA ILE A 39 6.19 9.33 2.10
C ILE A 39 4.97 8.75 1.35
N ILE A 40 4.98 8.78 0.02
CA ILE A 40 3.86 8.28 -0.79
C ILE A 40 3.70 6.76 -0.61
N ALA A 41 4.80 6.01 -0.67
CA ALA A 41 4.76 4.57 -0.43
C ALA A 41 4.23 4.24 0.97
N LYS A 42 4.70 4.95 2.00
CA LYS A 42 4.18 4.81 3.37
C LYS A 42 2.68 5.07 3.44
N ALA A 43 2.18 6.13 2.79
CA ALA A 43 0.76 6.43 2.76
C ALA A 43 -0.08 5.31 2.09
N HIS A 44 0.43 4.66 1.05
CA HIS A 44 -0.23 3.48 0.48
C HIS A 44 -0.28 2.31 1.47
N ALA A 45 0.79 2.07 2.24
CA ALA A 45 0.81 1.01 3.26
C ALA A 45 -0.20 1.27 4.37
N GLU A 46 -0.21 2.49 4.91
CA GLU A 46 -1.14 2.90 5.97
C GLU A 46 -2.60 2.84 5.51
N SER A 47 -2.87 3.23 4.25
CA SER A 47 -4.21 3.14 3.67
C SER A 47 -4.68 1.70 3.50
N ALA A 48 -3.81 0.81 3.02
CA ALA A 48 -4.12 -0.62 2.87
C ALA A 48 -4.43 -1.29 4.22
N LEU A 49 -3.63 -0.99 5.24
CA LEU A 49 -3.86 -1.49 6.60
C LEU A 49 -5.18 -0.96 7.18
N THR A 50 -5.47 0.33 7.02
CA THR A 50 -6.73 0.93 7.48
C THR A 50 -7.95 0.25 6.86
N LEU A 51 -7.89 -0.05 5.55
CA LEU A 51 -8.96 -0.76 4.85
C LEU A 51 -9.09 -2.20 5.33
N LEU A 52 -7.98 -2.88 5.63
CA LEU A 52 -7.99 -4.23 6.18
C LEU A 52 -8.63 -4.26 7.57
N ASP A 53 -8.26 -3.34 8.46
CA ASP A 53 -8.84 -3.21 9.81
C ASP A 53 -10.36 -2.98 9.74
N ARG A 54 -10.81 -2.16 8.78
CA ARG A 54 -12.25 -1.97 8.51
C ARG A 54 -12.91 -3.28 8.09
N MET A 55 -12.33 -4.01 7.13
CA MET A 55 -12.88 -5.28 6.67
C MET A 55 -12.96 -6.34 7.79
N GLU A 56 -11.96 -6.39 8.67
CA GLU A 56 -11.96 -7.29 9.83
C GLU A 56 -13.01 -6.92 10.87
N THR A 57 -13.23 -5.62 11.09
CA THR A 57 -14.28 -5.12 11.99
C THR A 57 -15.66 -5.45 11.45
N GLU A 58 -15.92 -5.18 10.17
CA GLU A 58 -17.19 -5.54 9.51
C GLU A 58 -17.48 -7.04 9.58
N GLN A 59 -16.46 -7.89 9.35
CA GLN A 59 -16.63 -9.34 9.45
C GLN A 59 -17.07 -9.79 10.85
N LYS A 60 -16.47 -9.21 11.91
CA LYS A 60 -16.82 -9.51 13.30
C LYS A 60 -18.25 -9.07 13.65
N GLU A 61 -18.72 -7.97 13.08
CA GLU A 61 -20.10 -7.49 13.29
C GLU A 61 -21.16 -8.32 12.56
N THR A 62 -20.78 -9.01 11.48
CA THR A 62 -21.66 -9.89 10.71
C THR A 62 -21.66 -11.36 11.14
N ALA A 63 -20.81 -11.74 12.09
CA ALA A 63 -20.68 -13.10 12.63
C ALA A 63 -21.52 -13.30 13.90
#